data_AF-A0A372JEK9-F1
#
_entry.id   AF-A0A372JEK9-F1
#
_cell.length_a   1.000
_cell.length_b   1.000
_cell.length_c   1.000
_cell.angle_alpha   90.00
_cell.angle_beta   90.00
_cell.angle_gamma   90.00
#
_symmetry.space_group_name_H-M   'P 1'
#
loop_
_entity.id
_entity.type
_entity.pdbx_description
1 polymer ?
#
loop_
_entity_poly.entity_id
_entity_poly.type
_entity_poly.pdbx_seq_one_letter_code
_entity_poly.pdbx_strand_id
1 'polypeptide(L)'
;MKARRPPVLPGRRAPRIQRRPDQGLDLTRRDGRRRRGPRRSALLTLIVALFMFGLTPIASAGPFGGDPCKPADSPAPEQYGAGADGMIKPPDYPSEKLKATPPAQLTYYDRYGTAGQSWYAVDMGCSDAMAMMGNALANTTFTLVRAIDRTTISVYQAAASESLLGWLKGTVDGVISQMGKTFNARYWSWVVILGAITLAWWGLVRKRASKVTEGVIWMVAAMVALIWLIARPADFTTLGTKVSGATSAAFNAALPQSDTKGSTCIPAPAPPSGQPAQPAAAQPDATTRNANGLWVALVCKPWLMGEFGTTDPNAKIVKDNADKLLYSQAVDMSETYGQQKVDLAKKADAYKDVSKNVKENYSGTYALFQGKNWTSRLAVAFGGLFAALVAGLLILVIAIALIVVKIAFLLLLVAGPIFLGIGIHPGIGRVIAIRWLELLLSMLLKQAALIGVLSLLLWAYGLILGETLPWGLQILLIALVTCAAFVYRKPFQHLFSAVGYSAVGAREKSQAHLDKSVAEARKNTVGVAGAVVPGAAGYRLGRWTKRDAAADAAGDAGAAAA
;
A
#
# COMPACT_ATOMS: atom_id res chain seq x y z
N MET A 1 -34.07 7.22 89.91
CA MET A 1 -34.20 8.02 88.66
C MET A 1 -33.44 7.31 87.54
N LYS A 2 -34.05 7.29 86.34
CA LYS A 2 -33.58 6.81 85.01
C LYS A 2 -32.05 6.75 84.80
N ALA A 3 -31.44 5.93 83.93
CA ALA A 3 -31.69 4.68 83.22
C ALA A 3 -30.58 4.55 82.14
N ARG A 4 -29.82 3.44 82.14
CA ARG A 4 -29.18 2.69 81.01
C ARG A 4 -28.50 3.48 79.87
N ARG A 5 -27.19 3.36 79.56
CA ARG A 5 -26.31 2.23 79.06
C ARG A 5 -25.63 2.76 77.76
N PRO A 6 -24.62 2.11 77.13
CA PRO A 6 -23.35 1.52 77.60
C PRO A 6 -22.13 2.01 76.73
N PRO A 7 -20.88 1.52 76.94
CA PRO A 7 -19.69 2.09 76.30
C PRO A 7 -19.08 1.29 75.11
N VAL A 8 -18.41 2.07 74.23
CA VAL A 8 -17.15 1.84 73.47
C VAL A 8 -17.06 0.67 72.47
N LEU A 9 -16.77 1.02 71.20
CA LEU A 9 -15.61 0.55 70.41
C LEU A 9 -15.35 1.49 69.21
N PRO A 10 -14.09 1.72 68.78
CA PRO A 10 -13.73 2.90 67.98
C PRO A 10 -13.32 2.60 66.53
N GLY A 11 -13.34 3.66 65.71
CA GLY A 11 -12.24 3.96 64.79
C GLY A 11 -12.50 3.81 63.30
N ARG A 12 -12.62 4.95 62.60
CA ARG A 12 -11.59 5.49 61.68
C ARG A 12 -12.21 6.54 60.74
N ARG A 13 -11.75 7.79 60.88
CA ARG A 13 -11.75 8.80 59.81
C ARG A 13 -10.30 8.95 59.31
N ALA A 14 -10.13 9.08 58.00
CA ALA A 14 -8.88 9.44 57.32
C ALA A 14 -8.40 10.84 57.75
N PRO A 15 -7.13 11.28 57.50
CA PRO A 15 -6.77 11.74 56.14
C PRO A 15 -5.26 11.74 55.75
N ARG A 16 -5.04 12.11 54.47
CA ARG A 16 -3.93 12.92 53.89
C ARG A 16 -2.51 12.36 53.70
N ILE A 17 -2.04 12.60 52.48
CA ILE A 17 -0.70 12.52 51.90
C ILE A 17 0.17 13.68 52.42
N GLN A 18 1.42 13.42 52.88
CA GLN A 18 2.63 14.16 52.43
C GLN A 18 3.95 13.52 52.89
N ARG A 19 4.97 13.66 52.03
CA ARG A 19 6.33 13.08 52.03
C ARG A 19 7.24 13.57 53.17
N ARG A 20 8.24 12.76 53.52
CA ARG A 20 9.64 13.18 53.80
C ARG A 20 10.65 12.05 53.54
N PRO A 21 11.95 12.37 53.31
CA PRO A 21 12.77 11.71 52.30
C PRO A 21 14.16 11.30 52.82
N ASP A 22 14.35 10.05 53.27
CA ASP A 22 15.67 9.50 53.62
C ASP A 22 15.53 8.17 54.35
N GLN A 23 15.54 7.06 53.60
CA GLN A 23 16.11 5.79 54.07
C GLN A 23 16.17 4.82 52.89
N GLY A 24 17.37 4.64 52.37
CA GLY A 24 17.67 3.55 51.45
C GLY A 24 17.67 2.22 52.20
N LEU A 25 17.17 1.18 51.54
CA LEU A 25 17.68 -0.17 51.65
C LEU A 25 17.36 -0.90 50.34
N ASP A 26 18.43 -1.13 49.60
CA ASP A 26 18.51 -1.89 48.37
C ASP A 26 17.91 -3.28 48.52
N LEU A 27 16.97 -3.63 47.64
CA LEU A 27 16.84 -5.00 47.13
C LEU A 27 16.60 -4.96 45.63
N THR A 28 17.72 -5.10 44.93
CA THR A 28 17.85 -5.33 43.50
C THR A 28 17.01 -6.52 43.03
N ARG A 29 15.91 -6.26 42.32
CA ARG A 29 15.34 -7.21 41.36
C ARG A 29 15.58 -6.66 39.96
N ARG A 30 16.66 -7.16 39.34
CA ARG A 30 17.02 -6.93 37.94
C ARG A 30 15.96 -7.57 37.04
N ASP A 31 15.00 -6.77 36.57
CA ASP A 31 14.31 -7.07 35.33
C ASP A 31 15.21 -6.69 34.15
N GLY A 32 15.51 -7.69 33.33
CA GLY A 32 16.43 -7.62 32.21
C GLY A 32 15.98 -6.65 31.13
N ARG A 33 16.37 -5.38 31.27
CA ARG A 33 16.47 -4.46 30.13
C ARG A 33 17.52 -5.01 29.17
N ARG A 34 17.06 -5.62 28.07
CA ARG A 34 17.89 -5.91 26.88
C ARG A 34 18.54 -4.61 26.42
N ARG A 35 19.76 -4.35 26.88
CA ARG A 35 20.66 -3.35 26.30
C ARG A 35 20.93 -3.80 24.86
N ARG A 36 20.23 -3.22 23.89
CA ARG A 36 20.63 -3.23 22.49
C ARG A 36 21.96 -2.47 22.44
N GLY A 37 23.07 -3.21 22.35
CA GLY A 37 24.40 -2.63 22.40
C GLY A 37 24.67 -1.65 21.25
N PRO A 38 25.65 -0.74 21.41
CA PRO A 38 26.03 0.26 20.40
C PRO A 38 26.50 -0.39 19.09
N ARG A 39 26.82 -1.69 19.09
CA ARG A 39 27.20 -2.47 17.91
C ARG A 39 26.11 -2.57 16.85
N ARG A 40 24.81 -2.58 17.21
CA ARG A 40 23.74 -2.60 16.20
C ARG A 40 23.51 -1.24 15.56
N SER A 41 23.62 -0.15 16.34
CA SER A 41 23.62 1.20 15.78
C SER A 41 24.88 1.47 14.96
N ALA A 42 26.05 1.04 15.43
CA ALA A 42 27.32 1.16 14.71
C ALA A 42 27.31 0.37 13.40
N LEU A 43 26.77 -0.85 13.41
CA LEU A 43 26.61 -1.67 12.20
C LEU A 43 25.58 -1.06 11.24
N LEU A 44 24.46 -0.51 11.74
CA LEU A 44 23.50 0.22 10.92
C LEU A 44 24.10 1.49 10.33
N THR A 45 24.87 2.27 11.09
CA THR A 45 25.56 3.46 10.58
C THR A 45 26.67 3.08 9.62
N LEU A 46 27.35 1.95 9.81
CA LEU A 46 28.39 1.46 8.92
C LEU A 46 27.79 0.90 7.62
N ILE A 47 26.63 0.23 7.68
CA ILE A 47 25.88 -0.23 6.51
C ILE A 47 25.30 0.96 5.75
N VAL A 48 24.76 1.97 6.43
CA VAL A 48 24.29 3.22 5.80
C VAL A 48 25.47 3.99 5.21
N ALA A 49 26.62 4.05 5.88
CA ALA A 49 27.82 4.67 5.34
C ALA A 49 28.34 3.90 4.12
N LEU A 50 28.43 2.56 4.16
CA LEU A 50 28.81 1.75 3.00
C LEU A 50 27.83 1.89 1.82
N PHE A 51 26.53 2.05 2.09
CA PHE A 51 25.54 2.33 1.04
C PHE A 51 25.68 3.74 0.47
N MET A 52 26.05 4.73 1.30
CA MET A 52 26.28 6.12 0.88
C MET A 52 27.59 6.25 0.07
N PHE A 53 28.62 5.46 0.37
CA PHE A 53 29.88 5.46 -0.38
C PHE A 53 29.86 4.60 -1.66
N GLY A 54 28.90 3.68 -1.80
CA GLY A 54 28.82 2.76 -2.96
C GLY A 54 28.08 3.31 -4.19
N LEU A 55 27.50 4.52 -4.12
CA LEU A 55 26.61 5.05 -5.16
C LEU A 55 27.14 6.29 -5.90
N THR A 56 28.39 6.70 -5.70
CA THR A 56 28.97 7.80 -6.48
C THR A 56 29.75 7.28 -7.68
N PRO A 57 29.54 7.84 -8.89
CA PRO A 57 30.59 7.78 -9.90
C PRO A 57 31.76 8.58 -9.33
N ILE A 58 32.88 7.91 -9.09
CA ILE A 58 34.15 8.58 -8.83
C ILE A 58 34.39 9.45 -10.06
N ALA A 59 34.40 10.78 -9.86
CA ALA A 59 34.74 11.72 -10.92
C ALA A 59 36.09 11.31 -11.48
N SER A 60 36.11 10.82 -12.73
CA SER A 60 37.35 10.48 -13.41
C SER A 60 38.09 11.79 -13.67
N ALA A 61 39.16 12.04 -12.93
CA ALA A 61 40.13 13.07 -13.26
C ALA A 61 40.71 12.76 -14.65
N GLY A 62 40.51 13.66 -15.61
CA GLY A 62 41.04 13.52 -16.96
C GLY A 62 42.57 13.66 -16.98
N PRO A 63 43.31 12.89 -17.80
CA PRO A 63 44.77 12.86 -17.74
C PRO A 63 45.48 14.00 -18.47
N PHE A 64 44.78 15.07 -18.88
CA PHE A 64 45.37 16.14 -19.69
C PHE A 64 44.96 17.54 -19.19
N GLY A 65 45.92 18.23 -18.56
CA GLY A 65 46.02 19.69 -18.45
C GLY A 65 44.86 20.45 -17.79
N GLY A 66 44.83 20.48 -16.45
CA GLY A 66 43.93 21.30 -15.64
C GLY A 66 44.13 21.06 -14.14
N ASP A 67 43.52 21.90 -13.30
CA ASP A 67 43.42 21.69 -11.84
C ASP A 67 43.01 20.22 -11.57
N PRO A 68 43.80 19.44 -10.81
CA PRO A 68 43.58 18.00 -10.65
C PRO A 68 42.26 17.66 -9.94
N CYS A 69 41.64 18.64 -9.27
CA CYS A 69 40.34 18.48 -8.63
C CYS A 69 39.17 18.93 -9.53
N LYS A 70 39.43 19.44 -10.74
CA LYS A 70 38.36 19.92 -11.64
C LYS A 70 37.52 18.75 -12.17
N PRO A 71 36.19 18.74 -11.96
CA PRO A 71 35.32 17.74 -12.55
C PRO A 71 35.27 17.89 -14.07
N ALA A 72 34.89 16.83 -14.79
CA ALA A 72 34.68 16.91 -16.23
C ALA A 72 33.64 18.00 -16.56
N ASP A 73 33.77 18.68 -17.71
CA ASP A 73 32.90 19.81 -18.07
C ASP A 73 31.42 19.41 -18.28
N SER A 74 31.12 18.11 -18.35
CA SER A 74 29.77 17.57 -18.45
C SER A 74 29.69 16.20 -17.75
N PRO A 75 28.57 15.85 -17.10
CA PRO A 75 28.35 14.53 -16.54
C PRO A 75 28.20 13.49 -17.65
N ALA A 76 28.55 12.24 -17.34
CA ALA A 76 28.14 11.11 -18.18
C ALA A 76 26.61 10.94 -18.06
N PRO A 77 25.87 10.85 -19.19
CA PRO A 77 24.42 10.66 -19.14
C PRO A 77 24.03 9.35 -18.45
N GLU A 78 23.06 9.40 -17.54
CA GLU A 78 22.50 8.21 -16.88
C GLU A 78 21.59 7.44 -17.84
N GLN A 79 21.74 6.12 -17.93
CA GLN A 79 20.89 5.31 -18.80
C GLN A 79 19.52 5.01 -18.18
N TYR A 80 18.46 5.08 -18.99
CA TYR A 80 17.13 4.65 -18.60
C TYR A 80 17.14 3.21 -18.06
N GLY A 81 16.50 2.98 -16.91
CA GLY A 81 16.51 1.66 -16.28
C GLY A 81 17.85 1.25 -15.67
N ALA A 82 18.82 2.16 -15.51
CA ALA A 82 20.03 1.89 -14.72
C ALA A 82 19.78 2.05 -13.20
N GLY A 83 20.64 1.46 -12.39
CA GLY A 83 20.59 1.59 -10.92
C GLY A 83 19.26 1.10 -10.31
N ALA A 84 18.70 1.89 -9.39
CA ALA A 84 17.42 1.57 -8.74
C ALA A 84 16.23 1.51 -9.73
N ASP A 85 16.32 2.23 -10.84
CA ASP A 85 15.27 2.33 -11.85
C ASP A 85 15.03 1.01 -12.59
N GLY A 86 16.09 0.22 -12.79
CA GLY A 86 16.04 -1.11 -13.40
C GLY A 86 15.75 -2.25 -12.44
N MET A 87 16.14 -2.10 -11.16
CA MET A 87 15.94 -3.13 -10.14
C MET A 87 14.47 -3.24 -9.70
N ILE A 88 13.76 -2.12 -9.64
CA ILE A 88 12.39 -2.06 -9.11
C ILE A 88 11.45 -1.54 -10.19
N LYS A 89 10.93 -2.46 -11.00
CA LYS A 89 9.98 -2.16 -12.08
C LYS A 89 8.72 -3.02 -11.97
N PRO A 90 7.53 -2.48 -12.31
CA PRO A 90 6.33 -3.29 -12.38
C PRO A 90 6.48 -4.39 -13.46
N PRO A 91 5.71 -5.50 -13.34
CA PRO A 91 5.66 -6.52 -14.39
C PRO A 91 5.31 -5.90 -15.74
N ASP A 92 6.01 -6.34 -16.78
CA ASP A 92 5.86 -5.88 -18.17
C ASP A 92 6.19 -4.39 -18.40
N TYR A 93 6.96 -3.73 -17.52
CA TYR A 93 7.42 -2.35 -17.71
C TYR A 93 8.92 -2.27 -18.10
N PRO A 94 9.30 -1.43 -19.09
CA PRO A 94 8.41 -0.75 -20.03
C PRO A 94 7.76 -1.76 -20.98
N SER A 95 6.46 -1.60 -21.24
CA SER A 95 5.71 -2.52 -22.11
C SER A 95 6.11 -2.36 -23.56
N GLU A 96 5.93 -3.39 -24.40
CA GLU A 96 6.20 -3.28 -25.85
C GLU A 96 5.43 -2.12 -26.49
N LYS A 97 4.20 -1.87 -26.02
CA LYS A 97 3.42 -0.71 -26.44
C LYS A 97 4.12 0.61 -26.07
N LEU A 98 4.63 0.72 -24.84
CA LEU A 98 5.33 1.92 -24.38
C LEU A 98 6.64 2.11 -25.17
N LYS A 99 7.40 1.04 -25.40
CA LYS A 99 8.62 1.06 -26.22
C LYS A 99 8.35 1.50 -27.66
N ALA A 100 7.20 1.15 -28.22
CA ALA A 100 6.80 1.54 -29.57
C ALA A 100 6.19 2.95 -29.66
N THR A 101 5.83 3.57 -28.52
CA THR A 101 5.15 4.87 -28.49
C THR A 101 6.14 6.00 -28.80
N PRO A 102 5.83 6.92 -29.73
CA PRO A 102 6.72 8.02 -30.06
C PRO A 102 7.04 8.90 -28.84
N PRO A 103 8.27 9.44 -28.70
CA PRO A 103 8.68 10.24 -27.54
C PRO A 103 7.78 11.44 -27.23
N ALA A 104 7.18 12.07 -28.25
CA ALA A 104 6.27 13.20 -28.10
C ALA A 104 4.94 12.83 -27.42
N GLN A 105 4.58 11.55 -27.38
CA GLN A 105 3.37 11.05 -26.73
C GLN A 105 3.65 10.47 -25.33
N LEU A 106 4.91 10.36 -24.94
CA LEU A 106 5.32 9.85 -23.64
C LEU A 106 5.35 10.97 -22.60
N THR A 107 5.01 10.63 -21.36
CA THR A 107 5.29 11.53 -20.23
C THR A 107 6.80 11.60 -19.99
N TYR A 108 7.28 12.67 -19.36
CA TYR A 108 8.69 12.76 -18.96
C TYR A 108 9.09 11.59 -18.07
N TYR A 109 8.21 11.16 -17.16
CA TYR A 109 8.46 9.99 -16.34
C TYR A 109 8.56 8.69 -17.14
N ASP A 110 7.72 8.46 -18.15
CA ASP A 110 7.85 7.26 -18.99
C ASP A 110 9.12 7.28 -19.83
N ARG A 111 9.51 8.46 -20.31
CA ARG A 111 10.68 8.64 -21.17
C ARG A 111 12.00 8.56 -20.41
N TYR A 112 12.09 9.18 -19.23
CA TYR A 112 13.34 9.29 -18.48
C TYR A 112 13.37 8.43 -17.21
N GLY A 113 12.23 7.96 -16.71
CA GLY A 113 12.16 7.27 -15.43
C GLY A 113 12.66 8.18 -14.32
N THR A 114 13.67 7.72 -13.60
CA THR A 114 14.43 8.58 -12.70
C THR A 114 15.77 9.04 -13.26
N ALA A 115 16.17 8.66 -14.49
CA ALA A 115 17.48 8.96 -15.04
C ALA A 115 17.69 10.47 -15.31
N GLY A 116 18.89 10.97 -15.01
CA GLY A 116 19.31 12.34 -15.32
C GLY A 116 18.88 13.40 -14.30
N GLN A 117 18.14 13.05 -13.24
CA GLN A 117 17.85 13.97 -12.14
C GLN A 117 18.98 13.97 -11.11
N SER A 118 20.15 14.50 -11.49
CA SER A 118 21.31 14.64 -10.60
C SER A 118 21.81 16.08 -10.56
N TRP A 119 22.47 16.44 -9.47
CA TRP A 119 23.09 17.75 -9.26
C TRP A 119 24.59 17.65 -9.48
N TYR A 120 25.00 17.82 -10.73
CA TYR A 120 26.41 17.73 -11.10
C TYR A 120 27.18 19.00 -10.70
N ALA A 121 28.49 18.81 -10.54
CA ALA A 121 29.45 19.82 -10.14
C ALA A 121 30.18 20.35 -11.38
N VAL A 122 30.11 21.66 -11.65
CA VAL A 122 30.77 22.27 -12.82
C VAL A 122 31.68 23.42 -12.40
N ASP A 123 32.68 23.77 -13.23
CA ASP A 123 33.55 24.94 -13.02
C ASP A 123 34.14 25.07 -11.60
N MET A 124 34.37 23.95 -10.89
CA MET A 124 34.98 23.91 -9.55
C MET A 124 36.41 23.40 -9.63
N GLY A 125 37.25 23.79 -8.66
CA GLY A 125 38.65 23.37 -8.56
C GLY A 125 39.05 22.96 -7.15
N CYS A 126 40.34 22.74 -6.90
CA CYS A 126 40.84 22.29 -5.59
C CYS A 126 40.51 23.28 -4.46
N SER A 127 40.38 24.58 -4.75
CA SER A 127 39.93 25.58 -3.77
C SER A 127 38.49 25.38 -3.30
N ASP A 128 37.67 24.68 -4.10
CA ASP A 128 36.26 24.40 -3.81
C ASP A 128 36.04 22.97 -3.27
N ALA A 129 37.10 22.30 -2.76
CA ALA A 129 37.04 20.91 -2.32
C ALA A 129 35.91 20.62 -1.31
N MET A 130 35.68 21.54 -0.35
CA MET A 130 34.58 21.41 0.60
C MET A 130 33.20 21.50 -0.06
N ALA A 131 33.05 22.36 -1.07
CA ALA A 131 31.80 22.49 -1.81
C ALA A 131 31.54 21.28 -2.70
N MET A 132 32.58 20.73 -3.34
CA MET A 132 32.48 19.47 -4.09
C MET A 132 32.05 18.30 -3.20
N MET A 133 32.66 18.16 -2.02
CA MET A 133 32.27 17.13 -1.06
C MET A 133 30.83 17.31 -0.56
N GLY A 134 30.44 18.55 -0.24
CA GLY A 134 29.08 18.87 0.14
C GLY A 134 28.06 18.58 -0.96
N ASN A 135 28.38 18.91 -2.21
CA ASN A 135 27.53 18.64 -3.36
C ASN A 135 27.38 17.14 -3.62
N ALA A 136 28.49 16.38 -3.48
CA ALA A 136 28.45 14.92 -3.56
C ALA A 136 27.53 14.32 -2.48
N LEU A 137 27.59 14.82 -1.25
CA LEU A 137 26.68 14.40 -0.17
C LEU A 137 25.21 14.74 -0.48
N ALA A 138 24.95 15.94 -1.01
CA ALA A 138 23.61 16.35 -1.41
C ALA A 138 23.06 15.44 -2.52
N ASN A 139 23.86 15.19 -3.57
CA ASN A 139 23.46 14.33 -4.68
C ASN A 139 23.28 12.86 -4.26
N THR A 140 24.11 12.36 -3.34
CA THR A 140 23.96 11.00 -2.78
C THR A 140 22.66 10.88 -1.98
N THR A 141 22.39 11.88 -1.13
CA THR A 141 21.14 11.94 -0.37
C THR A 141 19.95 12.00 -1.31
N PHE A 142 20.01 12.82 -2.36
CA PHE A 142 18.94 12.92 -3.36
C PHE A 142 18.79 11.63 -4.21
N THR A 143 19.87 10.90 -4.46
CA THR A 143 19.82 9.59 -5.10
C THR A 143 19.06 8.57 -4.24
N LEU A 144 19.24 8.61 -2.91
CA LEU A 144 18.44 7.81 -1.99
C LEU A 144 16.94 8.19 -2.06
N VAL A 145 16.63 9.48 -2.14
CA VAL A 145 15.25 9.97 -2.34
C VAL A 145 14.66 9.40 -3.62
N ARG A 146 15.35 9.57 -4.76
CA ARG A 146 14.97 9.01 -6.07
C ARG A 146 14.72 7.50 -5.99
N ALA A 147 15.53 6.74 -5.26
CA ALA A 147 15.36 5.30 -5.11
C ALA A 147 14.09 4.94 -4.30
N ILE A 148 13.80 5.65 -3.21
CA ILE A 148 12.59 5.45 -2.40
C ILE A 148 11.34 5.82 -3.22
N ASP A 149 11.37 6.95 -3.91
CA ASP A 149 10.25 7.42 -4.71
C ASP A 149 10.01 6.52 -5.91
N ARG A 150 11.07 6.07 -6.59
CA ARG A 150 10.97 5.06 -7.65
C ARG A 150 10.32 3.79 -7.14
N THR A 151 10.73 3.29 -5.98
CA THR A 151 10.10 2.13 -5.35
C THR A 151 8.60 2.35 -5.11
N THR A 152 8.25 3.51 -4.56
CA THR A 152 6.86 3.88 -4.29
C THR A 152 6.02 3.95 -5.57
N ILE A 153 6.54 4.61 -6.60
CA ILE A 153 5.85 4.76 -7.90
C ILE A 153 5.73 3.40 -8.60
N SER A 154 6.77 2.56 -8.58
CA SER A 154 6.72 1.20 -9.13
C SER A 154 5.67 0.33 -8.46
N VAL A 155 5.59 0.36 -7.13
CA VAL A 155 4.60 -0.42 -6.38
C VAL A 155 3.20 0.14 -6.60
N TYR A 156 3.04 1.47 -6.68
CA TYR A 156 1.79 2.10 -7.11
C TYR A 156 1.36 1.63 -8.50
N GLN A 157 2.25 1.69 -9.49
CA GLN A 157 1.98 1.23 -10.85
C GLN A 157 1.65 -0.26 -10.88
N ALA A 158 2.34 -1.10 -10.11
CA ALA A 158 2.00 -2.52 -9.98
C ALA A 158 0.63 -2.74 -9.33
N ALA A 159 0.27 -1.92 -8.33
CA ALA A 159 -1.02 -1.99 -7.65
C ALA A 159 -2.17 -1.45 -8.52
N ALA A 160 -1.93 -0.47 -9.37
CA ALA A 160 -2.93 0.16 -10.24
C ALA A 160 -3.05 -0.52 -11.61
N SER A 161 -1.97 -1.12 -12.12
CA SER A 161 -1.94 -1.78 -13.42
C SER A 161 -2.75 -3.08 -13.46
N GLU A 162 -3.17 -3.40 -14.68
CA GLU A 162 -3.75 -4.70 -15.02
C GLU A 162 -2.67 -5.78 -15.25
N SER A 163 -1.39 -5.42 -15.45
CA SER A 163 -0.32 -6.37 -15.78
C SER A 163 -0.01 -7.35 -14.64
N LEU A 164 0.05 -6.87 -13.39
CA LEU A 164 0.20 -7.75 -12.22
C LEU A 164 -0.96 -8.74 -12.11
N LEU A 165 -2.17 -8.32 -12.51
CA LEU A 165 -3.35 -9.17 -12.56
C LEU A 165 -3.32 -10.13 -13.77
N GLY A 166 -2.69 -9.76 -14.89
CA GLY A 166 -2.63 -10.57 -16.12
C GLY A 166 -1.90 -11.89 -15.94
N TRP A 167 -0.68 -11.86 -15.40
CA TRP A 167 0.07 -13.10 -15.11
C TRP A 167 -0.62 -13.95 -14.03
N LEU A 168 -1.12 -13.31 -12.96
CA LEU A 168 -1.81 -14.01 -11.88
C LEU A 168 -3.13 -14.63 -12.37
N LYS A 169 -3.87 -13.93 -13.23
CA LYS A 169 -5.08 -14.42 -13.92
C LYS A 169 -4.78 -15.66 -14.75
N GLY A 170 -3.73 -15.65 -15.57
CA GLY A 170 -3.35 -16.83 -16.38
C GLY A 170 -3.11 -18.06 -15.50
N THR A 171 -2.44 -17.87 -14.37
CA THR A 171 -2.21 -18.94 -13.38
C THR A 171 -3.53 -19.41 -12.74
N VAL A 172 -4.37 -18.48 -12.30
CA VAL A 172 -5.68 -18.78 -11.66
C VAL A 172 -6.64 -19.47 -12.62
N ASP A 173 -6.77 -18.97 -13.86
CA ASP A 173 -7.62 -19.53 -14.91
C ASP A 173 -7.16 -20.96 -15.23
N GLY A 174 -5.83 -21.19 -15.27
CA GLY A 174 -5.23 -22.51 -15.44
C GLY A 174 -5.58 -23.48 -14.30
N VAL A 175 -5.43 -23.04 -13.04
CA VAL A 175 -5.79 -23.86 -11.86
C VAL A 175 -7.27 -24.20 -11.84
N ILE A 176 -8.16 -23.23 -12.09
CA ILE A 176 -9.62 -23.46 -12.10
C ILE A 176 -10.00 -24.44 -13.20
N SER A 177 -9.43 -24.28 -14.41
CA SER A 177 -9.70 -25.18 -15.53
C SER A 177 -9.20 -26.60 -15.25
N GLN A 178 -7.98 -26.74 -14.74
CA GLN A 178 -7.40 -28.05 -14.40
C GLN A 178 -8.17 -28.74 -13.27
N MET A 179 -8.61 -27.96 -12.27
CA MET A 179 -9.42 -28.45 -11.18
C MET A 179 -10.79 -28.93 -11.69
N GLY A 180 -11.44 -28.18 -12.58
CA GLY A 180 -12.68 -28.62 -13.21
C GLY A 180 -12.54 -29.91 -14.02
N LYS A 181 -11.42 -30.08 -14.75
CA LYS A 181 -11.11 -31.33 -15.48
C LYS A 181 -10.86 -32.51 -14.54
N THR A 182 -10.22 -32.27 -13.40
CA THR A 182 -9.87 -33.32 -12.42
C THR A 182 -11.08 -33.75 -11.59
N PHE A 183 -11.84 -32.76 -11.09
CA PHE A 183 -13.07 -32.97 -10.34
C PHE A 183 -14.29 -33.10 -11.28
N ASN A 184 -14.13 -33.73 -12.45
CA ASN A 184 -15.18 -33.91 -13.46
C ASN A 184 -16.46 -34.55 -12.87
N ALA A 185 -17.52 -34.69 -13.69
CA ALA A 185 -18.84 -35.26 -13.40
C ALA A 185 -18.84 -36.41 -12.37
N ARG A 186 -17.82 -37.28 -12.37
CA ARG A 186 -17.62 -38.34 -11.38
C ARG A 186 -17.77 -37.88 -9.92
N TYR A 187 -17.19 -36.76 -9.50
CA TYR A 187 -17.28 -36.27 -8.11
C TYR A 187 -18.54 -35.45 -7.87
N TRP A 188 -18.92 -34.58 -8.82
CA TRP A 188 -20.12 -33.75 -8.70
C TRP A 188 -21.42 -34.57 -8.70
N SER A 189 -21.46 -35.71 -9.41
CA SER A 189 -22.60 -36.63 -9.39
C SER A 189 -22.93 -37.09 -7.98
N TRP A 190 -21.94 -37.41 -7.14
CA TRP A 190 -22.19 -37.81 -5.75
C TRP A 190 -22.78 -36.67 -4.92
N VAL A 191 -22.31 -35.44 -5.10
CA VAL A 191 -22.85 -34.26 -4.40
C VAL A 191 -24.31 -34.01 -4.80
N VAL A 192 -24.64 -34.17 -6.08
CA VAL A 192 -26.01 -34.04 -6.58
C VAL A 192 -26.92 -35.14 -6.02
N ILE A 193 -26.45 -36.38 -5.98
CA ILE A 193 -27.19 -37.52 -5.40
C ILE A 193 -27.49 -37.25 -3.92
N LEU A 194 -26.49 -36.82 -3.14
CA LEU A 194 -26.67 -36.49 -1.72
C LEU A 194 -27.64 -35.31 -1.51
N GLY A 195 -27.58 -34.30 -2.37
CA GLY A 195 -28.54 -33.18 -2.34
C GLY A 195 -29.97 -33.63 -2.64
N ALA A 196 -30.16 -34.50 -3.64
CA ALA A 196 -31.46 -35.05 -4.00
C ALA A 196 -32.06 -35.92 -2.87
N ILE A 197 -31.25 -36.77 -2.24
CA ILE A 197 -31.67 -37.56 -1.06
C ILE A 197 -32.09 -36.64 0.09
N THR A 198 -31.34 -35.56 0.33
CA THR A 198 -31.66 -34.59 1.37
C THR A 198 -32.97 -33.85 1.11
N LEU A 199 -33.26 -33.51 -0.16
CA LEU A 199 -34.53 -32.91 -0.56
C LEU A 199 -35.69 -33.88 -0.42
N ALA A 200 -35.51 -35.14 -0.83
CA ALA A 200 -36.50 -36.19 -0.66
C ALA A 200 -36.86 -36.40 0.82
N TRP A 201 -35.87 -36.38 1.71
CA TRP A 201 -36.10 -36.42 3.16
C TRP A 201 -36.93 -35.24 3.67
N TRP A 202 -36.63 -34.01 3.23
CA TRP A 202 -37.38 -32.82 3.65
C TRP A 202 -38.81 -32.78 3.09
N GLY A 203 -39.01 -33.29 1.88
CA GLY A 203 -40.32 -33.39 1.24
C GLY A 203 -41.20 -34.48 1.86
N LEU A 204 -40.70 -35.72 1.89
CA LEU A 204 -41.48 -36.91 2.28
C LEU A 204 -41.60 -37.06 3.81
N VAL A 205 -40.51 -36.84 4.55
CA VAL A 205 -40.49 -37.12 6.01
C VAL A 205 -40.88 -35.89 6.82
N ARG A 206 -40.36 -34.70 6.47
CA ARG A 206 -40.66 -33.45 7.20
C ARG A 206 -41.87 -32.68 6.68
N LYS A 207 -42.49 -33.13 5.58
CA LYS A 207 -43.66 -32.50 4.92
C LYS A 207 -43.51 -30.99 4.69
N ARG A 208 -42.31 -30.50 4.36
CA ARG A 208 -42.03 -29.08 4.09
C ARG A 208 -41.81 -28.83 2.60
N ALA A 209 -42.89 -28.80 1.81
CA ALA A 209 -42.84 -28.61 0.37
C ALA A 209 -42.13 -27.30 -0.04
N SER A 210 -42.33 -26.20 0.69
CA SER A 210 -41.68 -24.91 0.43
C SER A 210 -40.15 -24.97 0.45
N LYS A 211 -39.58 -25.79 1.34
CA LYS A 211 -38.13 -25.95 1.47
C LYS A 211 -37.52 -26.84 0.39
N VAL A 212 -38.32 -27.73 -0.19
CA VAL A 212 -37.90 -28.54 -1.35
C VAL A 212 -37.80 -27.65 -2.58
N THR A 213 -38.82 -26.83 -2.87
CA THR A 213 -38.79 -25.91 -4.02
C THR A 213 -37.64 -24.92 -3.94
N GLU A 214 -37.44 -24.30 -2.77
CA GLU A 214 -36.30 -23.39 -2.51
C GLU A 214 -34.95 -24.09 -2.71
N GLY A 215 -34.83 -25.33 -2.24
CA GLY A 215 -33.61 -26.14 -2.39
C GLY A 215 -33.33 -26.58 -3.82
N VAL A 216 -34.36 -26.95 -4.60
CA VAL A 216 -34.21 -27.31 -6.01
C VAL A 216 -33.75 -26.11 -6.84
N ILE A 217 -34.38 -24.93 -6.65
CA ILE A 217 -34.00 -23.70 -7.36
C ILE A 217 -32.53 -23.36 -7.08
N TRP A 218 -32.12 -23.42 -5.81
CA TRP A 218 -30.74 -23.16 -5.43
C TRP A 218 -29.76 -24.18 -6.01
N MET A 219 -30.10 -25.46 -5.97
CA MET A 219 -29.26 -26.54 -6.49
C MET A 219 -29.00 -26.38 -7.99
N VAL A 220 -30.03 -26.04 -8.77
CA VAL A 220 -29.89 -25.71 -10.20
C VAL A 220 -29.03 -24.47 -10.39
N ALA A 221 -29.28 -23.39 -9.64
CA ALA A 221 -28.49 -22.16 -9.74
C ALA A 221 -27.00 -22.38 -9.42
N ALA A 222 -26.69 -23.12 -8.36
CA ALA A 222 -25.32 -23.45 -7.97
C ALA A 222 -24.62 -24.33 -9.01
N MET A 223 -25.33 -25.30 -9.59
CA MET A 223 -24.79 -26.17 -10.64
C MET A 223 -24.50 -25.37 -11.93
N VAL A 224 -25.41 -24.49 -12.34
CA VAL A 224 -25.18 -23.59 -13.49
C VAL A 224 -24.00 -22.65 -13.23
N ALA A 225 -23.92 -22.05 -12.04
CA ALA A 225 -22.81 -21.18 -11.66
C ALA A 225 -21.46 -21.91 -11.65
N LEU A 226 -21.43 -23.15 -11.16
CA LEU A 226 -20.23 -23.98 -11.14
C LEU A 226 -19.77 -24.32 -12.57
N ILE A 227 -20.68 -24.77 -13.42
CA ILE A 227 -20.38 -25.09 -14.82
C ILE A 227 -19.86 -23.84 -15.54
N TRP A 228 -20.50 -22.69 -15.32
CA TRP A 228 -20.06 -21.43 -15.92
C TRP A 228 -18.66 -21.03 -15.44
N LEU A 229 -18.37 -21.11 -14.15
CA LEU A 229 -17.04 -20.80 -13.60
C LEU A 229 -15.93 -21.73 -14.14
N ILE A 230 -16.22 -23.02 -14.29
CA ILE A 230 -15.25 -24.00 -14.79
C ILE A 230 -15.05 -23.88 -16.31
N ALA A 231 -16.13 -23.70 -17.06
CA ALA A 231 -16.07 -23.63 -18.53
C ALA A 231 -15.48 -22.30 -19.01
N ARG A 232 -15.72 -21.21 -18.26
CA ARG A 232 -15.25 -19.86 -18.60
C ARG A 232 -14.69 -19.14 -17.36
N PRO A 233 -13.57 -19.61 -16.78
CA PRO A 233 -12.95 -18.93 -15.63
C PRO A 233 -12.57 -17.49 -15.96
N ALA A 234 -12.23 -17.25 -17.24
CA ALA A 234 -11.91 -15.94 -17.76
C ALA A 234 -13.02 -14.92 -17.56
N ASP A 235 -14.31 -15.29 -17.60
CA ASP A 235 -15.42 -14.36 -17.40
C ASP A 235 -15.37 -13.75 -15.98
N PHE A 236 -15.08 -14.55 -14.97
CA PHE A 236 -15.02 -14.10 -13.57
C PHE A 236 -13.75 -13.32 -13.25
N THR A 237 -12.61 -13.80 -13.74
CA THR A 237 -11.34 -13.09 -13.53
C THR A 237 -11.31 -11.78 -14.31
N THR A 238 -11.89 -11.71 -15.52
CA THR A 238 -12.05 -10.43 -16.25
C THR A 238 -13.10 -9.51 -15.66
N LEU A 239 -14.19 -10.02 -15.08
CA LEU A 239 -15.14 -9.19 -14.34
C LEU A 239 -14.45 -8.50 -13.15
N GLY A 240 -13.60 -9.23 -12.41
CA GLY A 240 -12.80 -8.66 -11.33
C GLY A 240 -11.86 -7.53 -11.81
N THR A 241 -11.17 -7.72 -12.95
CA THR A 241 -10.31 -6.67 -13.50
C THR A 241 -11.10 -5.47 -14.02
N LYS A 242 -12.21 -5.71 -14.75
CA LYS A 242 -13.09 -4.64 -15.25
C LYS A 242 -13.72 -3.83 -14.13
N VAL A 243 -14.21 -4.47 -13.07
CA VAL A 243 -14.78 -3.77 -11.91
C VAL A 243 -13.70 -2.97 -11.20
N SER A 244 -12.50 -3.53 -11.01
CA SER A 244 -11.35 -2.80 -10.45
C SER A 244 -10.98 -1.57 -11.29
N GLY A 245 -10.87 -1.75 -12.61
CA GLY A 245 -10.52 -0.68 -13.56
C GLY A 245 -11.60 0.39 -13.63
N ALA A 246 -12.86 -0.01 -13.75
CA ALA A 246 -14.02 0.89 -13.76
C ALA A 246 -14.15 1.66 -12.44
N THR A 247 -13.91 1.01 -11.30
CA THR A 247 -13.90 1.68 -9.99
C THR A 247 -12.80 2.73 -9.93
N SER A 248 -11.58 2.39 -10.39
CA SER A 248 -10.47 3.35 -10.47
C SER A 248 -10.81 4.52 -11.38
N ALA A 249 -11.37 4.25 -12.56
CA ALA A 249 -11.79 5.29 -13.50
C ALA A 249 -12.91 6.18 -12.91
N ALA A 250 -13.90 5.58 -12.26
CA ALA A 250 -15.00 6.30 -11.63
C ALA A 250 -14.53 7.22 -10.50
N PHE A 251 -13.63 6.75 -9.62
CA PHE A 251 -13.03 7.60 -8.59
C PHE A 251 -12.20 8.73 -9.19
N ASN A 252 -11.41 8.46 -10.22
CA ASN A 252 -10.61 9.48 -10.89
C ASN A 252 -11.47 10.50 -11.66
N ALA A 253 -12.64 10.10 -12.17
CA ALA A 253 -13.61 10.99 -12.82
C ALA A 253 -14.44 11.80 -11.82
N ALA A 254 -14.72 11.24 -10.64
CA ALA A 254 -15.49 11.90 -9.59
C ALA A 254 -14.68 12.96 -8.83
N LEU A 255 -13.35 12.88 -8.87
CA LEU A 255 -12.49 13.92 -8.30
C LEU A 255 -12.43 15.12 -9.27
N PRO A 256 -12.56 16.36 -8.77
CA PRO A 256 -12.36 17.55 -9.60
C PRO A 256 -11.01 17.45 -10.32
N GLN A 257 -10.96 17.61 -11.63
CA GLN A 257 -9.67 17.67 -12.31
C GLN A 257 -8.97 18.94 -11.84
N SER A 258 -8.01 18.81 -10.92
CA SER A 258 -7.23 19.95 -10.43
C SER A 258 -6.54 20.61 -11.61
N ASP A 259 -6.66 21.92 -11.71
CA ASP A 259 -6.06 22.71 -12.78
C ASP A 259 -4.56 22.32 -12.88
N THR A 260 -4.15 21.89 -14.08
CA THR A 260 -2.94 21.08 -14.37
C THR A 260 -1.58 21.71 -14.05
N LYS A 261 -1.58 22.83 -13.33
CA LYS A 261 -0.40 23.57 -12.88
C LYS A 261 0.46 22.75 -11.92
N GLY A 262 -0.15 21.96 -11.04
CA GLY A 262 0.56 21.14 -10.05
C GLY A 262 1.28 19.93 -10.64
N SER A 263 0.80 19.42 -11.77
CA SER A 263 1.28 18.23 -12.48
C SER A 263 2.32 18.51 -13.56
N THR A 264 2.75 19.76 -13.72
CA THR A 264 3.77 20.15 -14.70
C THR A 264 5.05 20.54 -13.98
N CYS A 265 6.17 19.92 -14.37
CA CYS A 265 7.50 20.24 -13.86
C CYS A 265 8.34 20.91 -14.95
N ILE A 266 8.49 20.22 -16.08
CA ILE A 266 9.15 20.74 -17.27
C ILE A 266 8.06 21.07 -18.29
N PRO A 267 7.93 22.34 -18.72
CA PRO A 267 6.96 22.70 -19.74
C PRO A 267 7.31 21.98 -21.06
N ALA A 268 6.31 21.59 -21.84
CA ALA A 268 6.55 21.09 -23.18
C ALA A 268 7.24 22.20 -24.01
N PRO A 269 8.20 21.85 -24.90
CA PRO A 269 8.78 22.81 -25.81
C PRO A 269 7.68 23.55 -26.56
N ALA A 270 7.76 24.88 -26.64
CA ALA A 270 6.83 25.65 -27.47
C ALA A 270 6.92 25.11 -28.91
N PRO A 271 5.79 24.86 -29.61
CA PRO A 271 5.84 24.48 -31.00
C PRO A 271 6.58 25.57 -31.79
N PRO A 272 7.37 25.21 -32.82
CA PRO A 272 7.97 26.18 -33.73
C PRO A 272 6.89 27.13 -34.23
N SER A 273 7.19 28.44 -34.25
CA SER A 273 6.26 29.48 -34.69
C SER A 273 5.63 29.12 -36.05
N GLY A 274 4.31 28.91 -36.08
CA GLY A 274 3.55 28.56 -37.28
C GLY A 274 3.05 27.11 -37.36
N GLN A 275 3.38 26.24 -36.40
CA GLN A 275 2.76 24.91 -36.31
C GLN A 275 1.63 24.90 -35.26
N PRO A 276 0.50 24.22 -35.52
CA PRO A 276 -0.50 23.97 -34.49
C PRO A 276 0.19 23.32 -33.29
N ALA A 277 -0.19 23.71 -32.06
CA ALA A 277 0.18 22.95 -30.87
C ALA A 277 -0.09 21.47 -31.18
N GLN A 278 0.95 20.62 -31.02
CA GLN A 278 0.83 19.20 -31.30
C GLN A 278 -0.47 18.69 -30.68
N PRO A 279 -1.28 17.91 -31.41
CA PRO A 279 -2.54 17.38 -30.89
C PRO A 279 -2.23 16.79 -29.52
N ALA A 280 -2.94 17.27 -28.49
CA ALA A 280 -2.70 16.90 -27.10
C ALA A 280 -2.44 15.40 -27.06
N ALA A 281 -1.22 15.01 -26.66
CA ALA A 281 -0.81 13.61 -26.59
C ALA A 281 -1.98 12.81 -26.02
N ALA A 282 -2.34 11.70 -26.67
CA ALA A 282 -3.46 10.86 -26.26
C ALA A 282 -3.46 10.77 -24.74
N GLN A 283 -4.53 11.26 -24.09
CA GLN A 283 -4.52 11.45 -22.64
C GLN A 283 -4.04 10.15 -22.00
N PRO A 284 -2.94 10.17 -21.23
CA PRO A 284 -2.40 8.95 -20.67
C PRO A 284 -3.49 8.30 -19.82
N ASP A 285 -3.48 6.97 -19.71
CA ASP A 285 -4.39 6.30 -18.81
C ASP A 285 -4.16 6.80 -17.37
N ALA A 286 -5.16 6.62 -16.50
CA ALA A 286 -5.10 7.20 -15.16
C ALA A 286 -3.89 6.73 -14.34
N THR A 287 -3.40 5.51 -14.54
CA THR A 287 -2.22 4.99 -13.84
C THR A 287 -0.98 5.76 -14.27
N THR A 288 -0.80 5.94 -15.58
CA THR A 288 0.32 6.69 -16.16
C THR A 288 0.29 8.16 -15.75
N ARG A 289 -0.87 8.81 -15.79
CA ARG A 289 -1.01 10.20 -15.32
C ARG A 289 -0.64 10.36 -13.84
N ASN A 290 -1.14 9.47 -13.00
CA ASN A 290 -0.89 9.52 -11.55
C ASN A 290 0.56 9.18 -11.21
N ALA A 291 1.18 8.23 -11.91
CA ALA A 291 2.60 7.91 -11.77
C ALA A 291 3.48 9.10 -12.16
N ASN A 292 3.18 9.76 -13.28
CA ASN A 292 3.85 11.01 -13.67
C ASN A 292 3.63 12.12 -12.64
N GLY A 293 2.41 12.27 -12.11
CA GLY A 293 2.12 13.24 -11.05
C GLY A 293 2.94 13.01 -9.79
N LEU A 294 3.11 11.76 -9.38
CA LEU A 294 3.98 11.38 -8.26
C LEU A 294 5.45 11.68 -8.54
N TRP A 295 5.94 11.36 -9.74
CA TRP A 295 7.30 11.71 -10.15
C TRP A 295 7.52 13.23 -10.18
N VAL A 296 6.57 13.99 -10.70
CA VAL A 296 6.62 15.47 -10.70
C VAL A 296 6.75 16.01 -9.28
N ALA A 297 5.92 15.49 -8.37
CA ALA A 297 5.87 15.91 -6.98
C ALA A 297 7.15 15.58 -6.20
N LEU A 298 7.62 14.33 -6.33
CA LEU A 298 8.61 13.73 -5.43
C LEU A 298 10.03 13.79 -5.99
N VAL A 299 10.18 13.81 -7.32
CA VAL A 299 11.50 13.75 -7.97
C VAL A 299 11.78 15.03 -8.74
N CYS A 300 10.92 15.40 -9.69
CA CYS A 300 11.23 16.47 -10.64
C CYS A 300 11.26 17.86 -10.00
N LYS A 301 10.23 18.22 -9.21
CA LYS A 301 10.20 19.53 -8.52
C LYS A 301 11.37 19.68 -7.53
N PRO A 302 11.68 18.70 -6.66
CA PRO A 302 12.88 18.77 -5.81
C PRO A 302 14.18 18.89 -6.62
N TRP A 303 14.29 18.17 -7.75
CA TRP A 303 15.44 18.31 -8.64
C TRP A 303 15.57 19.75 -9.18
N LEU A 304 14.51 20.34 -9.72
CA LEU A 304 14.50 21.74 -10.16
C LEU A 304 14.81 22.73 -9.03
N MET A 305 14.30 22.47 -7.82
CA MET A 305 14.60 23.30 -6.66
C MET A 305 16.09 23.28 -6.30
N GLY A 306 16.75 22.12 -6.39
CA GLY A 306 18.19 22.01 -6.14
C GLY A 306 19.07 22.50 -7.31
N GLU A 307 18.52 22.57 -8.52
CA GLU A 307 19.25 22.97 -9.71
C GLU A 307 19.13 24.48 -10.00
N PHE A 308 17.91 25.01 -9.89
CA PHE A 308 17.57 26.38 -10.24
C PHE A 308 17.00 27.21 -9.08
N GLY A 309 16.81 26.61 -7.90
CA GLY A 309 16.24 27.32 -6.74
C GLY A 309 14.75 27.61 -6.87
N THR A 310 14.06 27.02 -7.85
CA THR A 310 12.64 27.20 -8.09
C THR A 310 11.99 25.92 -8.61
N THR A 311 10.72 25.73 -8.26
CA THR A 311 9.87 24.64 -8.76
C THR A 311 8.78 25.14 -9.72
N ASP A 312 8.80 26.42 -10.06
CA ASP A 312 7.82 27.02 -10.95
C ASP A 312 8.14 26.66 -12.41
N PRO A 313 7.27 25.88 -13.09
CA PRO A 313 7.45 25.56 -14.51
C PRO A 313 7.39 26.80 -15.41
N ASN A 314 6.87 27.93 -14.92
CA ASN A 314 6.78 29.18 -15.67
C ASN A 314 8.01 30.07 -15.57
N ALA A 315 8.92 29.78 -14.63
CA ALA A 315 10.15 30.54 -14.47
C ALA A 315 10.99 30.47 -15.75
N LYS A 316 11.52 31.62 -16.19
CA LYS A 316 12.29 31.72 -17.43
C LYS A 316 13.49 30.76 -17.45
N ILE A 317 14.19 30.62 -16.33
CA ILE A 317 15.33 29.69 -16.20
C ILE A 317 14.93 28.24 -16.45
N VAL A 318 13.75 27.82 -16.00
CA VAL A 318 13.23 26.45 -16.19
C VAL A 318 12.82 26.24 -17.64
N LYS A 319 12.06 27.19 -18.23
CA LYS A 319 11.65 27.14 -19.65
C LYS A 319 12.83 27.07 -20.61
N ASP A 320 13.88 27.82 -20.33
CA ASP A 320 15.03 27.94 -21.21
C ASP A 320 16.00 26.74 -21.09
N ASN A 321 16.07 26.11 -19.91
CA ASN A 321 17.15 25.15 -19.61
C ASN A 321 16.70 23.75 -19.17
N ALA A 322 15.54 23.56 -18.53
CA ALA A 322 15.24 22.31 -17.82
C ALA A 322 15.11 21.09 -18.73
N ASP A 323 14.42 21.20 -19.87
CA ASP A 323 14.29 20.10 -20.84
C ASP A 323 15.65 19.74 -21.44
N LYS A 324 16.42 20.76 -21.89
CA LYS A 324 17.76 20.57 -22.47
C LYS A 324 18.73 19.96 -21.45
N LEU A 325 18.65 20.38 -20.20
CA LEU A 325 19.45 19.84 -19.10
C LEU A 325 19.11 18.37 -18.86
N LEU A 326 17.83 18.03 -18.71
CA LEU A 326 17.41 16.65 -18.50
C LEU A 326 17.84 15.75 -19.68
N TYR A 327 17.64 16.21 -20.92
CA TYR A 327 18.09 15.52 -22.13
C TYR A 327 19.61 15.27 -22.12
N SER A 328 20.39 16.23 -21.65
CA SER A 328 21.85 16.13 -21.61
C SER A 328 22.38 15.17 -20.53
N GLN A 329 21.61 14.97 -19.45
CA GLN A 329 22.01 14.15 -18.31
C GLN A 329 21.46 12.72 -18.35
N ALA A 330 20.64 12.36 -19.35
CA ALA A 330 20.05 11.03 -19.47
C ALA A 330 20.13 10.47 -20.89
N VAL A 331 20.29 9.15 -20.99
CA VAL A 331 19.92 8.37 -22.17
C VAL A 331 18.49 7.89 -21.96
N ASP A 332 17.56 8.42 -22.73
CA ASP A 332 16.14 8.17 -22.51
C ASP A 332 15.71 6.76 -22.98
N MET A 333 14.45 6.39 -22.71
CA MET A 333 13.90 5.09 -23.10
C MET A 333 13.97 4.86 -24.62
N SER A 334 13.65 5.86 -25.43
CA SER A 334 13.64 5.75 -26.89
C SER A 334 15.05 5.56 -27.45
N GLU A 335 16.04 6.20 -26.84
CA GLU A 335 17.46 6.03 -27.14
C GLU A 335 17.99 4.67 -26.67
N THR A 336 17.52 4.19 -25.50
CA THR A 336 17.92 2.92 -24.90
C THR A 336 17.43 1.70 -25.67
N TYR A 337 16.19 1.75 -26.19
CA TYR A 337 15.59 0.65 -26.96
C TYR A 337 15.70 0.84 -28.48
N GLY A 338 16.55 1.76 -28.94
CA GLY A 338 16.94 1.89 -30.34
C GLY A 338 15.95 2.62 -31.27
N GLN A 339 14.94 3.30 -30.72
CA GLN A 339 14.09 4.20 -31.52
C GLN A 339 14.81 5.47 -31.95
N GLN A 340 15.81 5.92 -31.18
CA GLN A 340 16.66 7.05 -31.49
C GLN A 340 18.14 6.69 -31.32
N LYS A 341 19.01 7.29 -32.15
CA LYS A 341 20.46 7.08 -32.03
C LYS A 341 20.99 7.94 -30.87
N VAL A 342 21.68 7.29 -29.93
CA VAL A 342 22.39 7.98 -28.83
C VAL A 342 23.56 8.78 -29.42
N ASP A 343 23.60 10.08 -29.11
CA ASP A 343 24.73 10.95 -29.42
C ASP A 343 25.26 11.59 -28.13
N LEU A 344 26.32 10.99 -27.57
CA LEU A 344 26.92 11.42 -26.31
C LEU A 344 27.63 12.78 -26.44
N ALA A 345 28.19 13.09 -27.61
CA ALA A 345 28.85 14.37 -27.84
C ALA A 345 27.82 15.51 -27.85
N LYS A 346 26.70 15.31 -28.57
CA LYS A 346 25.60 16.26 -28.59
C LYS A 346 24.99 16.49 -27.21
N LYS A 347 24.87 15.44 -26.37
CA LYS A 347 24.42 15.58 -24.98
C LYS A 347 25.42 16.37 -24.14
N ALA A 348 26.72 16.09 -24.26
CA ALA A 348 27.76 16.85 -23.56
C ALA A 348 27.74 18.34 -23.95
N ASP A 349 27.59 18.66 -25.24
CA ASP A 349 27.50 20.03 -25.73
C ASP A 349 26.20 20.71 -25.25
N ALA A 350 25.09 19.99 -25.23
CA ALA A 350 23.83 20.50 -24.67
C ALA A 350 23.96 20.87 -23.19
N TYR A 351 24.70 20.07 -22.41
CA TYR A 351 24.99 20.37 -21.00
C TYR A 351 25.85 21.64 -20.87
N LYS A 352 26.91 21.77 -21.68
CA LYS A 352 27.77 22.96 -21.70
C LYS A 352 27.00 24.23 -22.07
N ASP A 353 26.11 24.14 -23.05
CA ASP A 353 25.24 25.25 -23.45
C ASP A 353 24.33 25.71 -22.31
N VAL A 354 23.74 24.77 -21.56
CA VAL A 354 22.92 25.07 -20.38
C VAL A 354 23.79 25.74 -19.31
N SER A 355 24.95 25.16 -19.00
CA SER A 355 25.89 25.73 -18.01
C SER A 355 26.28 27.16 -18.37
N LYS A 356 26.60 27.41 -19.65
CA LYS A 356 26.90 28.76 -20.16
C LYS A 356 25.70 29.70 -20.05
N ASN A 357 24.51 29.26 -20.46
CA ASN A 357 23.29 30.06 -20.38
C ASN A 357 22.97 30.46 -18.93
N VAL A 358 23.07 29.52 -17.98
CA VAL A 358 22.83 29.78 -16.56
C VAL A 358 23.89 30.74 -16.01
N LYS A 359 25.16 30.59 -16.40
CA LYS A 359 26.25 31.47 -15.98
C LYS A 359 26.06 32.91 -16.44
N GLU A 360 25.72 33.09 -17.72
CA GLU A 360 25.63 34.40 -18.37
C GLU A 360 24.32 35.12 -18.07
N ASN A 361 23.18 34.41 -18.11
CA ASN A 361 21.84 35.01 -18.01
C ASN A 361 21.21 34.87 -16.62
N TYR A 362 21.75 34.03 -15.74
CA TYR A 362 21.19 33.71 -14.42
C TYR A 362 22.28 33.63 -13.33
N SER A 363 23.20 34.61 -13.31
CA SER A 363 24.37 34.64 -12.43
C SER A 363 24.03 34.48 -10.93
N GLY A 364 22.88 34.99 -10.47
CA GLY A 364 22.42 34.84 -9.09
C GLY A 364 22.10 33.39 -8.68
N THR A 365 21.73 32.54 -9.63
CA THR A 365 21.45 31.12 -9.42
C THR A 365 22.65 30.23 -9.79
N TYR A 366 23.62 30.77 -10.54
CA TYR A 366 24.75 29.98 -11.03
C TYR A 366 25.54 29.30 -9.91
N ALA A 367 25.76 29.95 -8.76
CA ALA A 367 26.45 29.30 -7.62
C ALA A 367 25.69 28.07 -7.07
N LEU A 368 24.36 28.03 -7.21
CA LEU A 368 23.55 26.85 -6.89
C LEU A 368 23.73 25.78 -7.96
N PHE A 369 23.54 26.11 -9.24
CA PHE A 369 23.73 25.20 -10.37
C PHE A 369 25.15 24.60 -10.41
N GLN A 370 26.16 25.42 -10.12
CA GLN A 370 27.57 25.04 -10.08
C GLN A 370 27.86 24.02 -8.96
N GLY A 371 27.07 24.03 -7.89
CA GLY A 371 27.27 23.21 -6.70
C GLY A 371 28.04 23.90 -5.56
N LYS A 372 28.40 25.17 -5.69
CA LYS A 372 29.01 25.94 -4.59
C LYS A 372 28.05 26.16 -3.43
N ASN A 373 26.76 26.39 -3.72
CA ASN A 373 25.70 26.44 -2.71
C ASN A 373 25.18 25.03 -2.35
N TRP A 374 26.11 24.14 -1.98
CA TRP A 374 25.80 22.75 -1.65
C TRP A 374 24.86 22.60 -0.45
N THR A 375 24.87 23.54 0.49
CA THR A 375 23.99 23.52 1.67
C THR A 375 22.52 23.62 1.28
N SER A 376 22.18 24.45 0.29
CA SER A 376 20.83 24.57 -0.26
C SER A 376 20.41 23.28 -0.95
N ARG A 377 21.28 22.69 -1.79
CA ARG A 377 21.04 21.37 -2.41
C ARG A 377 20.82 20.29 -1.36
N LEU A 378 21.65 20.27 -0.31
CA LEU A 378 21.51 19.31 0.79
C LEU A 378 20.19 19.50 1.56
N ALA A 379 19.80 20.74 1.82
CA ALA A 379 18.51 21.05 2.45
C ALA A 379 17.33 20.57 1.60
N VAL A 380 17.40 20.76 0.27
CA VAL A 380 16.41 20.22 -0.68
C VAL A 380 16.41 18.68 -0.64
N ALA A 381 17.57 18.03 -0.62
CA ALA A 381 17.65 16.57 -0.52
C ALA A 381 17.01 16.04 0.76
N PHE A 382 17.26 16.67 1.92
CA PHE A 382 16.60 16.29 3.16
C PHE A 382 15.10 16.58 3.16
N GLY A 383 14.66 17.68 2.56
CA GLY A 383 13.24 17.97 2.37
C GLY A 383 12.55 16.93 1.47
N GLY A 384 13.22 16.53 0.39
CA GLY A 384 12.78 15.44 -0.48
C GLY A 384 12.73 14.10 0.25
N LEU A 385 13.74 13.79 1.07
CA LEU A 385 13.77 12.57 1.89
C LEU A 385 12.63 12.55 2.90
N PHE A 386 12.36 13.67 3.55
CA PHE A 386 11.21 13.80 4.44
C PHE A 386 9.89 13.60 3.70
N ALA A 387 9.75 14.19 2.50
CA ALA A 387 8.57 14.00 1.66
C ALA A 387 8.39 12.53 1.24
N ALA A 388 9.45 11.87 0.78
CA ALA A 388 9.46 10.45 0.40
C ALA A 388 9.09 9.54 1.58
N LEU A 389 9.57 9.84 2.79
CA LEU A 389 9.27 9.05 3.98
C LEU A 389 7.86 9.28 4.54
N VAL A 390 7.32 10.48 4.41
CA VAL A 390 5.97 10.79 4.93
C VAL A 390 4.92 10.44 3.88
N ALA A 391 4.96 11.10 2.72
CA ALA A 391 3.99 10.92 1.66
C ALA A 391 4.21 9.61 0.89
N GLY A 392 5.46 9.36 0.48
CA GLY A 392 5.81 8.16 -0.30
C GLY A 392 5.53 6.88 0.47
N LEU A 393 5.91 6.78 1.74
CA LEU A 393 5.64 5.59 2.56
C LEU A 393 4.14 5.34 2.76
N LEU A 394 3.31 6.38 2.94
CA LEU A 394 1.85 6.19 3.05
C LEU A 394 1.28 5.63 1.75
N ILE A 395 1.66 6.19 0.60
CA ILE A 395 1.26 5.69 -0.72
C ILE A 395 1.73 4.24 -0.89
N LEU A 396 2.97 3.94 -0.53
CA LEU A 396 3.54 2.60 -0.61
C LEU A 396 2.73 1.60 0.22
N VAL A 397 2.36 1.95 1.46
CA VAL A 397 1.55 1.08 2.33
C VAL A 397 0.16 0.84 1.73
N ILE A 398 -0.48 1.87 1.19
CA ILE A 398 -1.80 1.73 0.53
C ILE A 398 -1.68 0.86 -0.72
N ALA A 399 -0.65 1.06 -1.54
CA ALA A 399 -0.40 0.27 -2.74
C ALA A 399 -0.11 -1.21 -2.42
N ILE A 400 0.68 -1.49 -1.38
CA ILE A 400 0.91 -2.85 -0.88
C ILE A 400 -0.42 -3.46 -0.40
N ALA A 401 -1.23 -2.72 0.37
CA ALA A 401 -2.53 -3.20 0.81
C ALA A 401 -3.46 -3.53 -0.37
N LEU A 402 -3.43 -2.71 -1.43
CA LEU A 402 -4.16 -2.98 -2.68
C LEU A 402 -3.68 -4.26 -3.36
N ILE A 403 -2.38 -4.49 -3.45
CA ILE A 403 -1.81 -5.73 -4.00
C ILE A 403 -2.26 -6.93 -3.17
N VAL A 404 -2.20 -6.85 -1.84
CA VAL A 404 -2.64 -7.94 -0.94
C VAL A 404 -4.13 -8.24 -1.14
N VAL A 405 -4.99 -7.21 -1.22
CA VAL A 405 -6.42 -7.40 -1.46
C VAL A 405 -6.68 -8.01 -2.84
N LYS A 406 -5.95 -7.59 -3.88
CA LYS A 406 -6.04 -8.17 -5.23
C LYS A 406 -5.63 -9.64 -5.24
N ILE A 407 -4.53 -10.00 -4.58
CA ILE A 407 -4.06 -11.39 -4.47
C ILE A 407 -5.07 -12.21 -3.67
N ALA A 408 -5.56 -11.70 -2.54
CA ALA A 408 -6.56 -12.39 -1.72
C ALA A 408 -7.88 -12.63 -2.48
N PHE A 409 -8.32 -11.65 -3.28
CA PHE A 409 -9.47 -11.80 -4.17
C PHE A 409 -9.25 -12.93 -5.18
N LEU A 410 -8.09 -12.96 -5.83
CA LEU A 410 -7.76 -14.01 -6.81
C LEU A 410 -7.64 -15.40 -6.17
N LEU A 411 -7.02 -15.52 -5.00
CA LEU A 411 -6.97 -16.78 -4.24
C LEU A 411 -8.37 -17.26 -3.83
N LEU A 412 -9.25 -16.33 -3.44
CA LEU A 412 -10.63 -16.67 -3.13
C LEU A 412 -11.41 -17.14 -4.36
N LEU A 413 -11.09 -16.60 -5.55
CA LEU A 413 -11.65 -17.02 -6.82
C LEU A 413 -11.18 -18.43 -7.22
N VAL A 414 -9.90 -18.78 -6.98
CA VAL A 414 -9.37 -20.15 -7.17
C VAL A 414 -10.16 -21.17 -6.34
N ALA A 415 -10.57 -20.80 -5.13
CA ALA A 415 -11.38 -21.67 -4.29
C ALA A 415 -12.86 -21.77 -4.74
N GLY A 416 -13.28 -20.95 -5.71
CA GLY A 416 -14.65 -20.86 -6.20
C GLY A 416 -15.27 -22.18 -6.64
N PRO A 417 -14.60 -23.03 -7.44
CA PRO A 417 -15.15 -24.34 -7.82
C PRO A 417 -15.44 -25.25 -6.62
N ILE A 418 -14.63 -25.19 -5.56
CA ILE A 418 -14.85 -25.97 -4.32
C ILE A 418 -16.10 -25.47 -3.62
N PHE A 419 -16.21 -24.15 -3.41
CA PHE A 419 -17.29 -23.56 -2.66
C PHE A 419 -18.64 -23.64 -3.39
N LEU A 420 -18.66 -23.41 -4.71
CA LEU A 420 -19.86 -23.60 -5.53
C LEU A 420 -20.26 -25.08 -5.61
N GLY A 421 -19.26 -25.95 -5.68
CA GLY A 421 -19.43 -27.38 -5.60
C GLY A 421 -20.15 -27.87 -4.35
N ILE A 422 -19.63 -27.50 -3.18
CA ILE A 422 -20.28 -27.74 -1.89
C ILE A 422 -21.65 -27.03 -1.85
N GLY A 423 -21.74 -25.87 -2.51
CA GLY A 423 -22.92 -25.03 -2.66
C GLY A 423 -24.12 -25.69 -3.33
N ILE A 424 -23.92 -26.75 -4.13
CA ILE A 424 -24.99 -27.56 -4.74
C ILE A 424 -25.89 -28.18 -3.65
N HIS A 425 -25.34 -28.46 -2.47
CA HIS A 425 -26.11 -29.04 -1.38
C HIS A 425 -27.07 -27.99 -0.76
N PRO A 426 -28.40 -28.23 -0.75
CA PRO A 426 -29.41 -27.21 -0.43
C PRO A 426 -29.46 -26.78 1.05
N GLY A 427 -28.81 -27.53 1.94
CA GLY A 427 -28.66 -27.20 3.36
C GLY A 427 -27.41 -26.36 3.68
N ILE A 428 -26.42 -26.98 4.33
CA ILE A 428 -25.17 -26.35 4.78
C ILE A 428 -24.38 -25.72 3.61
N GLY A 429 -24.42 -26.35 2.43
CA GLY A 429 -23.71 -25.91 1.24
C GLY A 429 -24.09 -24.50 0.79
N ARG A 430 -25.39 -24.19 0.76
CA ARG A 430 -25.89 -22.84 0.42
C ARG A 430 -25.26 -21.75 1.30
N VAL A 431 -25.20 -21.97 2.61
CA VAL A 431 -24.64 -20.98 3.56
C VAL A 431 -23.16 -20.74 3.28
N ILE A 432 -22.41 -21.80 2.97
CA ILE A 432 -20.99 -21.71 2.65
C ILE A 432 -20.76 -20.95 1.33
N ALA A 433 -21.53 -21.27 0.28
CA ALA A 433 -21.41 -20.63 -1.02
C ALA A 433 -21.80 -19.14 -0.97
N ILE A 434 -22.86 -18.78 -0.26
CA ILE A 434 -23.24 -17.38 -0.04
C ILE A 434 -22.15 -16.66 0.75
N ARG A 435 -21.60 -17.28 1.81
CA ARG A 435 -20.51 -16.68 2.59
C ARG A 435 -19.25 -16.46 1.75
N TRP A 436 -18.91 -17.38 0.86
CA TRP A 436 -17.82 -17.20 -0.10
C TRP A 436 -18.08 -16.01 -1.04
N LEU A 437 -19.30 -15.89 -1.57
CA LEU A 437 -19.69 -14.78 -2.44
C LEU A 437 -19.66 -13.43 -1.67
N GLU A 438 -20.16 -13.41 -0.43
CA GLU A 438 -20.06 -12.25 0.46
C GLU A 438 -18.61 -11.85 0.70
N LEU A 439 -17.71 -12.82 0.92
CA LEU A 439 -16.28 -12.56 1.08
C LEU A 439 -15.68 -11.97 -0.20
N LEU A 440 -16.02 -12.49 -1.39
CA LEU A 440 -15.58 -11.93 -2.67
C LEU A 440 -16.03 -10.48 -2.84
N LEU A 441 -17.32 -10.22 -2.63
CA LEU A 441 -17.89 -8.88 -2.70
C LEU A 441 -17.25 -7.94 -1.67
N SER A 442 -16.99 -8.42 -0.46
CA SER A 442 -16.32 -7.63 0.58
C SER A 442 -14.89 -7.25 0.18
N MET A 443 -14.16 -8.12 -0.52
CA MET A 443 -12.81 -7.82 -1.00
C MET A 443 -12.85 -6.77 -2.13
N LEU A 444 -13.83 -6.85 -3.03
CA LEU A 444 -14.03 -5.83 -4.06
C LEU A 444 -14.36 -4.47 -3.45
N LEU A 445 -15.21 -4.42 -2.42
CA LEU A 445 -15.52 -3.18 -1.69
C LEU A 445 -14.29 -2.61 -0.97
N LYS A 446 -13.44 -3.45 -0.36
CA LYS A 446 -12.16 -3.02 0.24
C LYS A 446 -11.24 -2.40 -0.79
N GLN A 447 -11.14 -3.06 -1.94
CA GLN A 447 -10.33 -2.58 -3.06
C GLN A 447 -10.84 -1.23 -3.55
N ALA A 448 -12.15 -1.08 -3.75
CA ALA A 448 -12.78 0.18 -4.13
C ALA A 448 -12.48 1.30 -3.12
N ALA A 449 -12.61 1.03 -1.82
CA ALA A 449 -12.32 2.00 -0.78
C ALA A 449 -10.84 2.43 -0.77
N LEU A 450 -9.90 1.49 -0.89
CA LEU A 450 -8.47 1.80 -0.94
C LEU A 450 -8.09 2.60 -2.18
N ILE A 451 -8.65 2.26 -3.35
CA ILE A 451 -8.47 3.04 -4.58
C ILE A 451 -9.01 4.46 -4.40
N GLY A 452 -10.21 4.62 -3.86
CA GLY A 452 -10.80 5.93 -3.61
C GLY A 452 -9.97 6.79 -2.66
N VAL A 453 -9.46 6.21 -1.57
CA VAL A 453 -8.57 6.91 -0.63
C VAL A 453 -7.27 7.32 -1.33
N LEU A 454 -6.67 6.43 -2.12
CA LEU A 454 -5.45 6.71 -2.86
C LEU A 454 -5.65 7.84 -3.88
N SER A 455 -6.71 7.77 -4.69
CA SER A 455 -7.04 8.81 -5.67
C SER A 455 -7.30 10.16 -4.99
N LEU A 456 -8.05 10.19 -3.89
CA LEU A 456 -8.30 11.42 -3.13
C LEU A 456 -7.02 12.04 -2.57
N LEU A 457 -6.11 11.20 -2.08
CA LEU A 457 -4.82 11.63 -1.55
C LEU A 457 -3.93 12.21 -2.65
N LEU A 458 -3.84 11.54 -3.80
CA LEU A 458 -3.09 12.04 -4.95
C LEU A 458 -3.66 13.36 -5.48
N TRP A 459 -4.99 13.49 -5.49
CA TRP A 459 -5.67 14.72 -5.85
C TRP A 459 -5.34 15.87 -4.89
N ALA A 460 -5.39 15.61 -3.57
CA ALA A 460 -5.02 16.61 -2.57
C ALA A 460 -3.56 17.07 -2.73
N TYR A 461 -2.64 16.15 -3.04
CA TYR A 461 -1.25 16.50 -3.34
C TYR A 461 -1.13 17.35 -4.61
N GLY A 462 -1.84 16.98 -5.67
CA GLY A 462 -1.89 17.74 -6.92
C GLY A 462 -2.33 19.19 -6.71
N LEU A 463 -3.35 19.41 -5.86
CA LEU A 463 -3.80 20.74 -5.47
C LEU A 463 -2.72 21.54 -4.74
N ILE A 464 -2.12 20.96 -3.69
CA ILE A 464 -1.07 21.63 -2.90
C ILE A 464 0.11 22.02 -3.78
N LEU A 465 0.48 21.16 -4.73
CA LEU A 465 1.60 21.40 -5.66
C LEU A 465 1.25 22.36 -6.80
N GLY A 466 -0.04 22.61 -7.06
CA GLY A 466 -0.51 23.55 -8.05
C GLY A 466 -0.49 25.00 -7.59
N GLU A 467 -0.44 25.22 -6.28
CA GLU A 467 -0.31 26.55 -5.69
C GLU A 467 1.11 27.10 -5.83
N THR A 468 1.23 28.42 -6.02
CA THR A 468 2.50 29.15 -6.10
C THR A 468 3.16 29.38 -4.73
N LEU A 469 3.04 28.41 -3.84
CA LEU A 469 3.67 28.44 -2.51
C LEU A 469 5.15 28.04 -2.61
N PRO A 470 6.02 28.57 -1.72
CA PRO A 470 7.39 28.08 -1.61
C PRO A 470 7.43 26.56 -1.41
N TRP A 471 8.30 25.87 -2.15
CA TRP A 471 8.33 24.39 -2.15
C TRP A 471 8.41 23.77 -0.75
N GLY A 472 9.20 24.35 0.16
CA GLY A 472 9.28 23.87 1.54
C GLY A 472 7.94 23.90 2.28
N LEU A 473 7.10 24.90 2.01
CA LEU A 473 5.74 24.98 2.57
C LEU A 473 4.81 23.94 1.94
N GLN A 474 4.94 23.66 0.64
CA GLN A 474 4.20 22.58 -0.01
C GLN A 474 4.50 21.22 0.64
N ILE A 475 5.77 20.92 0.91
CA ILE A 475 6.17 19.69 1.60
C ILE A 475 5.58 19.62 3.02
N LEU A 476 5.58 20.72 3.75
CA LEU A 476 4.97 20.79 5.08
C LEU A 476 3.46 20.50 5.03
N LEU A 477 2.74 21.07 4.06
CA LEU A 477 1.30 20.83 3.86
C LEU A 477 1.02 19.38 3.46
N ILE A 478 1.80 18.82 2.53
CA ILE A 478 1.71 17.40 2.15
C ILE A 478 1.91 16.52 3.38
N ALA A 479 2.91 16.81 4.22
CA ALA A 479 3.16 16.04 5.44
C ALA A 479 2.01 16.14 6.43
N LEU A 480 1.42 17.33 6.60
CA LEU A 480 0.24 17.54 7.45
C LEU A 480 -0.96 16.74 6.95
N VAL A 481 -1.28 16.82 5.65
CA VAL A 481 -2.38 16.05 5.04
C VAL A 481 -2.17 14.55 5.20
N THR A 482 -0.94 14.08 4.99
CA THR A 482 -0.56 12.67 5.17
C THR A 482 -0.74 12.22 6.63
N CYS A 483 -0.30 13.04 7.58
CA CYS A 483 -0.46 12.77 9.01
C CYS A 483 -1.95 12.72 9.39
N ALA A 484 -2.75 13.67 8.89
CA ALA A 484 -4.20 13.68 9.07
C ALA A 484 -4.83 12.40 8.51
N ALA A 485 -4.49 11.99 7.29
CA ALA A 485 -4.98 10.75 6.70
C ALA A 485 -4.67 9.52 7.58
N PHE A 486 -3.49 9.48 8.19
CA PHE A 486 -3.10 8.40 9.10
C PHE A 486 -3.87 8.42 10.42
N VAL A 487 -4.08 9.59 11.03
CA VAL A 487 -4.81 9.74 12.30
C VAL A 487 -6.29 9.41 12.11
N TYR A 488 -6.90 9.94 11.06
CA TYR A 488 -8.32 9.76 10.78
C TYR A 488 -8.66 8.40 10.15
N ARG A 489 -7.68 7.54 9.84
CA ARG A 489 -7.94 6.20 9.27
C ARG A 489 -8.89 5.36 10.12
N LYS A 490 -8.79 5.45 11.46
CA LYS A 490 -9.64 4.68 12.39
C LYS A 490 -11.09 5.14 12.36
N PRO A 491 -11.42 6.43 12.55
CA PRO A 491 -12.80 6.90 12.45
C PRO A 491 -13.42 6.64 11.06
N PHE A 492 -12.67 6.77 9.96
CA PHE A 492 -13.18 6.42 8.63
C PHE A 492 -13.59 4.94 8.51
N GLN A 493 -12.87 4.02 9.15
CA GLN A 493 -13.25 2.60 9.16
C GLN A 493 -14.61 2.35 9.84
N HIS A 494 -15.01 3.17 10.81
CA HIS A 494 -16.31 3.05 11.46
C HIS A 494 -17.47 3.47 10.54
N LEU A 495 -17.26 4.47 9.68
CA LEU A 495 -18.27 4.89 8.71
C LEU A 495 -18.48 3.82 7.61
N PHE A 496 -17.42 3.17 7.15
CA PHE A 496 -17.54 2.04 6.20
C PHE A 496 -18.04 0.75 6.86
N SER A 497 -17.89 0.61 8.19
CA SER A 497 -18.47 -0.51 8.93
C SER A 497 -20.00 -0.52 8.94
N ALA A 498 -20.63 0.66 8.77
CA ALA A 498 -22.07 0.81 8.67
C ALA A 498 -22.64 0.45 7.28
N VAL A 499 -21.83 0.50 6.22
CA VAL A 499 -22.29 0.35 4.82
C VAL A 499 -22.05 -1.05 4.23
N GLY A 500 -21.42 -1.98 4.96
CA GLY A 500 -21.31 -3.37 4.47
C GLY A 500 -20.25 -4.26 5.12
N TYR A 501 -19.42 -3.71 6.01
CA TYR A 501 -18.39 -4.49 6.71
C TYR A 501 -18.92 -5.30 7.92
N SER A 502 -20.19 -5.11 8.29
CA SER A 502 -20.83 -5.77 9.43
C SER A 502 -21.27 -7.21 9.14
N ALA A 503 -21.50 -7.62 7.89
CA ALA A 503 -22.00 -8.98 7.62
C ALA A 503 -21.01 -10.09 8.03
N VAL A 504 -19.70 -9.84 7.90
CA VAL A 504 -18.66 -10.85 8.15
C VAL A 504 -18.16 -10.85 9.60
N GLY A 505 -18.15 -9.69 10.29
CA GLY A 505 -17.65 -9.57 11.67
C GLY A 505 -18.70 -9.28 12.75
N ALA A 506 -19.89 -8.79 12.39
CA ALA A 506 -20.95 -8.51 13.38
C ALA A 506 -21.56 -9.81 13.94
N ARG A 507 -21.51 -10.92 13.20
CA ARG A 507 -21.91 -12.23 13.73
C ARG A 507 -20.90 -12.82 14.72
N GLU A 508 -19.60 -12.65 14.52
CA GLU A 508 -18.58 -13.08 15.49
C GLU A 508 -18.63 -12.23 16.77
N LYS A 509 -18.79 -10.90 16.65
CA LYS A 509 -19.03 -10.04 17.81
C LYS A 509 -20.36 -10.36 18.48
N SER A 510 -21.43 -10.59 17.72
CA SER A 510 -22.74 -10.99 18.26
C SER A 510 -22.66 -12.34 18.96
N GLN A 511 -21.96 -13.34 18.43
CA GLN A 511 -21.73 -14.62 19.08
C GLN A 511 -20.89 -14.47 20.34
N ALA A 512 -19.83 -13.67 20.33
CA ALA A 512 -19.05 -13.38 21.54
C ALA A 512 -19.84 -12.60 22.61
N HIS A 513 -20.75 -11.71 22.19
CA HIS A 513 -21.67 -11.01 23.09
C HIS A 513 -22.81 -11.91 23.58
N LEU A 514 -23.27 -12.87 22.78
CA LEU A 514 -24.25 -13.90 23.15
C LEU A 514 -23.63 -14.93 24.10
N ASP A 515 -22.39 -15.36 23.88
CA ASP A 515 -21.69 -16.28 24.76
C ASP A 515 -21.41 -15.62 26.12
N LYS A 516 -21.05 -14.33 26.11
CA LYS A 516 -20.94 -13.54 27.34
C LYS A 516 -22.28 -13.36 28.04
N SER A 517 -23.36 -13.02 27.32
CA SER A 517 -24.68 -12.84 27.93
C SER A 517 -25.28 -14.17 28.42
N VAL A 518 -25.02 -15.29 27.75
CA VAL A 518 -25.38 -16.64 28.19
C VAL A 518 -24.55 -17.07 29.39
N ALA A 519 -23.25 -16.77 29.44
CA ALA A 519 -22.41 -17.05 30.59
C ALA A 519 -22.82 -16.20 31.82
N GLU A 520 -23.22 -14.96 31.60
CA GLU A 520 -23.70 -14.06 32.64
C GLU A 520 -25.12 -14.42 33.12
N ALA A 521 -26.00 -14.85 32.20
CA ALA A 521 -27.30 -15.43 32.54
C ALA A 521 -27.17 -16.76 33.30
N ARG A 522 -26.19 -17.61 32.96
CA ARG A 522 -25.86 -18.83 33.72
C ARG A 522 -25.34 -18.51 35.12
N LYS A 523 -24.47 -17.50 35.26
CA LYS A 523 -24.01 -17.04 36.58
C LYS A 523 -25.16 -16.49 37.43
N ASN A 524 -26.06 -15.73 36.83
CA ASN A 524 -27.22 -15.17 37.53
C ASN A 524 -28.27 -16.23 37.87
N THR A 525 -28.47 -17.25 37.03
CA THR A 525 -29.40 -18.37 37.35
C THR A 525 -28.84 -19.32 38.41
N VAL A 526 -27.52 -19.54 38.46
CA VAL A 526 -26.88 -20.28 39.57
C VAL A 526 -26.93 -19.47 40.87
N GLY A 527 -26.78 -18.14 40.81
CA GLY A 527 -26.94 -17.25 41.97
C GLY A 527 -28.38 -17.16 42.50
N VAL A 528 -29.38 -17.22 41.61
CA VAL A 528 -30.81 -17.16 41.99
C VAL A 528 -31.33 -18.52 42.46
N ALA A 529 -30.81 -19.64 41.93
CA ALA A 529 -31.14 -20.98 42.41
C ALA A 529 -30.63 -21.25 43.84
N GLY A 530 -29.65 -20.49 44.33
CA GLY A 530 -29.18 -20.54 45.72
C GLY A 530 -29.96 -19.63 46.69
N ALA A 531 -30.77 -18.68 46.18
CA ALA A 531 -31.35 -17.62 47.00
C ALA A 531 -32.88 -17.70 47.16
N VAL A 532 -33.58 -18.56 46.41
CA VAL A 532 -35.05 -18.63 46.44
C VAL A 532 -35.48 -20.09 46.62
N VAL A 533 -36.08 -20.38 47.78
CA VAL A 533 -36.63 -21.66 48.27
C VAL A 533 -35.67 -22.52 49.14
N PRO A 534 -35.62 -22.26 50.47
CA PRO A 534 -35.26 -23.29 51.43
C PRO A 534 -36.45 -24.25 51.55
N GLY A 535 -36.26 -25.54 51.24
CA GLY A 535 -37.14 -26.60 51.75
C GLY A 535 -37.83 -27.55 50.76
N ALA A 536 -37.73 -27.38 49.44
CA ALA A 536 -38.43 -28.27 48.49
C ALA A 536 -37.55 -28.96 47.42
N ALA A 537 -36.23 -28.82 47.48
CA ALA A 537 -35.30 -29.42 46.51
C ALA A 537 -34.67 -30.76 46.95
N GLY A 538 -35.07 -31.30 48.11
CA GLY A 538 -34.55 -32.58 48.62
C GLY A 538 -35.06 -33.82 47.86
N TYR A 539 -36.21 -33.74 47.18
CA TYR A 539 -36.87 -34.93 46.64
C TYR A 539 -36.53 -35.25 45.17
N ARG A 540 -35.96 -34.30 44.41
CA ARG A 540 -35.60 -34.50 42.99
C ARG A 540 -34.11 -34.74 42.74
N LEU A 541 -33.22 -34.29 43.63
CA LEU A 541 -31.79 -34.63 43.56
C LEU A 541 -31.47 -36.06 44.03
N GLY A 542 -32.29 -36.64 44.92
CA GLY A 542 -32.12 -38.04 45.38
C GLY A 542 -32.40 -39.10 44.29
N ARG A 543 -33.11 -38.75 43.22
CA ARG A 543 -33.45 -39.70 42.13
C ARG A 543 -32.42 -39.73 41.00
N TRP A 544 -31.55 -38.72 40.92
CA TRP A 544 -30.43 -38.68 39.98
C TRP A 544 -29.19 -39.35 40.58
N THR A 545 -28.87 -39.04 41.83
CA THR A 545 -27.77 -39.68 42.57
C THR A 545 -27.96 -41.20 42.77
N LYS A 546 -29.22 -41.68 42.90
CA LYS A 546 -29.51 -43.12 42.98
C LYS A 546 -29.45 -43.85 41.62
N ARG A 547 -29.45 -43.11 40.50
CA ARG A 547 -29.26 -43.69 39.16
C ARG A 547 -27.78 -43.85 38.81
N ASP A 548 -26.94 -42.92 39.27
CA ASP A 548 -25.50 -42.99 39.08
C ASP A 548 -24.88 -44.08 39.99
N ALA A 549 -25.34 -44.20 41.25
CA ALA A 549 -24.88 -45.25 42.15
C ALA A 549 -25.29 -46.69 41.74
N ALA A 550 -26.36 -46.84 40.94
CA ALA A 550 -26.79 -48.14 40.40
C ALA A 550 -26.04 -48.49 39.09
N ALA A 551 -25.49 -47.50 38.39
CA ALA A 551 -24.65 -47.70 37.21
C ALA A 551 -23.21 -48.07 37.61
N ASP A 552 -22.70 -47.51 38.70
CA ASP A 552 -21.36 -47.83 39.21
C ASP A 552 -21.29 -49.20 39.91
N ALA A 553 -22.38 -49.65 40.57
CA ALA A 553 -22.43 -50.99 41.17
C ALA A 553 -22.63 -52.13 40.15
N ALA A 554 -23.02 -51.83 38.91
CA ALA A 554 -23.11 -52.81 37.82
C ALA A 554 -21.82 -52.92 36.99
N GLY A 555 -20.88 -51.98 37.15
CA GLY A 555 -19.57 -51.98 36.49
C GLY A 555 -18.51 -52.85 37.18
N ASP A 556 -18.60 -53.03 38.50
CA ASP A 556 -17.56 -53.72 39.30
C ASP A 556 -17.80 -55.23 39.51
N ALA A 557 -18.91 -55.80 39.02
CA ALA A 557 -19.17 -57.25 39.06
C ALA A 557 -18.76 -57.99 37.76
N GLY A 558 -18.23 -57.28 36.75
CA GLY A 558 -17.86 -57.85 35.44
C GLY A 558 -16.37 -58.09 35.20
N ALA A 559 -15.49 -57.77 36.17
CA ALA A 559 -14.03 -57.86 36.01
C ALA A 559 -13.35 -58.85 36.98
N ALA A 560 -14.08 -59.85 37.47
CA ALA A 560 -13.53 -60.97 38.23
C ALA A 560 -14.36 -62.26 38.03
N ALA A 561 -14.31 -62.84 36.83
CA ALA A 561 -14.37 -64.28 36.54
C ALA A 561 -14.83 -64.54 35.08
N ALA A 562 -14.07 -65.39 34.38
CA ALA A 562 -14.33 -66.02 33.07
C ALA A 562 -14.15 -65.15 31.82
#